data_AF-A0A800CCH5-F1
#
_entry.id   AF-A0A800CCH5-F1
#
_cell.length_a   1.000
_cell.length_b   1.000
_cell.length_c   1.000
_cell.angle_alpha   90.00
_cell.angle_beta   90.00
_cell.angle_gamma   90.00
#
_symmetry.space_group_name_H-M   'P 1'
#
loop_
_entity.id
_entity.type
_entity.pdbx_description
1 polymer ?
#
loop_
_entity_poly.entity_id
_entity_poly.type
_entity_poly.pdbx_seq_one_letter_code
_entity_poly.pdbx_strand_id
1 'polypeptide(L)'
;MGNDGAHSLLELREAGARTIAQDEASSVVWGMPGAAVKQGAAEQILPLEKIPATLVYLLSGKGKTKPASSSLQRMQAATAPSFS
;
A
#
# COMPACT_ATOMS: atom_id res chain seq x y z
N MET A 1 3.24 19.48 7.71
CA MET A 1 1.85 19.01 7.98
C MET A 1 1.52 17.96 6.93
N GLY A 2 1.12 16.74 7.32
CA GLY A 2 0.71 15.69 6.36
C GLY A 2 1.41 14.32 6.48
N ASN A 3 1.77 13.87 7.69
CA ASN A 3 2.35 12.52 7.87
C ASN A 3 1.27 11.44 8.13
N ASP A 4 0.06 11.86 8.50
CA ASP A 4 -1.02 10.95 8.91
C ASP A 4 -1.44 10.01 7.78
N GLY A 5 -1.51 10.51 6.54
CA GLY A 5 -1.84 9.72 5.36
C GLY A 5 -0.74 8.75 4.93
N ALA A 6 0.54 9.07 5.19
CA ALA A 6 1.65 8.19 4.84
C ALA A 6 1.72 6.97 5.77
N HIS A 7 1.49 7.18 7.07
CA HIS A 7 1.48 6.11 8.05
C HIS A 7 0.32 5.14 7.85
N SER A 8 -0.90 5.67 7.67
CA SER A 8 -2.07 4.83 7.39
C SER A 8 -1.97 4.12 6.03
N LEU A 9 -1.32 4.72 5.03
CA LEU A 9 -1.02 4.01 3.77
C LEU A 9 0.00 2.88 3.98
N LEU A 10 0.96 3.03 4.89
CA LEU A 10 1.91 1.98 5.23
C LEU A 10 1.21 0.80 5.92
N GLU A 11 0.33 1.07 6.88
CA GLU A 11 -0.49 0.03 7.53
C GLU A 11 -1.31 -0.75 6.50
N LEU A 12 -1.94 -0.05 5.55
CA LEU A 12 -2.65 -0.69 4.43
C LEU A 12 -1.72 -1.56 3.58
N ARG A 13 -0.51 -1.08 3.28
CA ARG A 13 0.50 -1.83 2.52
C ARG A 13 0.92 -3.10 3.25
N GLU A 14 1.17 -3.02 4.55
CA GLU A 14 1.56 -4.15 5.40
C GLU A 14 0.43 -5.18 5.55
N ALA A 15 -0.82 -4.71 5.59
CA ALA A 15 -2.01 -5.56 5.55
C ALA A 15 -2.24 -6.24 4.17
N GLY A 16 -1.44 -5.91 3.15
CA GLY A 16 -1.53 -6.48 1.80
C GLY A 16 -2.49 -5.76 0.87
N ALA A 17 -2.95 -4.55 1.24
CA ALA A 17 -3.73 -3.71 0.35
C ALA A 17 -2.87 -3.16 -0.79
N ARG A 18 -3.55 -2.77 -1.86
CA ARG A 18 -2.96 -2.05 -2.98
C ARG A 18 -2.86 -0.58 -2.61
N THR A 19 -1.65 -0.04 -2.66
CA THR A 19 -1.38 1.35 -2.28
C THR A 19 -0.77 2.11 -3.45
N ILE A 20 -1.29 3.30 -3.73
CA ILE A 20 -0.85 4.14 -4.84
C ILE A 20 -0.51 5.52 -4.26
N ALA A 21 0.59 6.11 -4.72
CA ALA A 21 0.91 7.52 -4.49
C ALA A 21 0.94 8.27 -5.84
N GLN A 22 0.57 9.55 -5.81
CA GLN A 22 0.79 10.46 -6.93
C GLN A 22 2.30 10.67 -7.13
N ASP A 23 2.75 10.88 -8.37
CA ASP A 23 4.14 11.19 -8.69
C ASP A 23 4.48 12.67 -8.45
N GLU A 24 5.77 12.97 -8.38
CA GLU A 24 6.26 14.32 -8.08
C GLU A 24 5.95 15.30 -9.20
N ALA A 25 6.03 14.85 -10.45
CA ALA A 25 5.85 15.72 -11.61
C ALA A 25 4.40 16.22 -11.76
N SER A 26 3.40 15.43 -11.37
CA SER A 26 2.00 15.88 -11.38
C SER A 26 1.55 16.52 -10.06
N SER A 27 2.37 16.47 -9.01
CA SER A 27 2.01 16.98 -7.68
C SER A 27 2.27 18.48 -7.58
N VAL A 28 1.26 19.25 -7.17
CA VAL A 28 1.43 20.67 -6.84
C VAL A 28 2.30 20.84 -5.60
N VAL A 29 2.16 19.95 -4.62
CA VAL A 29 2.96 19.93 -3.40
C VAL A 29 3.44 18.51 -3.13
N TRP A 30 4.76 18.31 -3.13
CA TRP A 30 5.38 17.01 -2.82
C TRP A 30 5.49 16.75 -1.32
N GLY A 31 4.34 16.84 -0.64
CA GLY A 31 4.21 16.64 0.81
C GLY A 31 3.86 15.19 1.13
N MET A 32 2.57 14.92 1.28
CA MET A 32 2.04 13.60 1.67
C MET A 32 2.41 12.48 0.68
N PRO A 33 2.32 12.65 -0.66
CA PRO A 33 2.77 11.61 -1.59
C PRO A 33 4.26 11.29 -1.44
N GLY A 34 5.11 12.32 -1.29
CA GLY A 34 6.54 12.15 -1.05
C GLY A 34 6.86 11.45 0.27
N ALA A 35 6.11 11.75 1.34
CA ALA A 35 6.25 11.06 2.62
C ALA A 35 5.88 9.57 2.53
N ALA A 36 4.78 9.23 1.84
CA ALA A 36 4.36 7.85 1.60
C ALA A 36 5.40 7.07 0.78
N VAL A 37 5.99 7.69 -0.24
CA VAL A 37 7.06 7.08 -1.05
C VAL A 37 8.31 6.82 -0.21
N LYS A 38 8.76 7.81 0.58
CA LYS A 38 9.94 7.68 1.45
C LYS A 38 9.79 6.58 2.51
N GLN A 39 8.56 6.36 2.99
CA GLN A 39 8.25 5.31 3.96
C GLN A 39 8.05 3.93 3.33
N GLY A 40 8.10 3.80 2.00
CA GLY A 40 7.82 2.53 1.31
C GLY A 40 6.33 2.13 1.35
N ALA A 41 5.45 3.07 1.68
CA ALA A 41 4.02 2.85 1.80
C ALA A 41 3.33 2.70 0.43
N ALA A 42 3.90 3.26 -0.64
CA ALA A 42 3.34 3.23 -1.99
C ALA A 42 3.84 2.01 -2.79
N GLU A 43 2.93 1.13 -3.23
CA GLU A 43 3.26 0.07 -4.19
C GLU A 43 3.58 0.65 -5.58
N GLN A 44 2.79 1.63 -6.00
CA GLN A 44 2.87 2.25 -7.31
C GLN A 44 2.90 3.77 -7.16
N ILE A 45 3.75 4.42 -7.95
CA ILE A 45 3.86 5.87 -8.03
C ILE A 45 3.42 6.25 -9.44
N LEU A 46 2.34 7.01 -9.56
CA LEU A 46 1.67 7.27 -10.84
C LEU A 46 1.36 8.76 -11.04
N PRO A 47 1.41 9.26 -12.28
CA PRO A 47 0.83 10.54 -12.65
C PRO A 47 -0.64 10.63 -12.27
N LEU A 48 -1.10 11.81 -11.84
CA LEU A 48 -2.47 12.07 -11.43
C LEU A 48 -3.50 11.52 -12.43
N GLU A 49 -3.24 11.71 -13.73
CA GLU A 49 -4.13 11.27 -14.81
C GLU A 49 -4.27 9.74 -14.92
N LYS A 50 -3.28 8.98 -14.46
CA LYS A 50 -3.29 7.51 -14.51
C LYS A 50 -3.95 6.89 -13.28
N ILE A 51 -4.08 7.62 -12.17
CA ILE A 51 -4.66 7.12 -10.92
C ILE A 51 -6.09 6.58 -11.13
N PRO A 52 -7.02 7.30 -11.79
CA PRO A 52 -8.40 6.81 -11.96
C PRO A 52 -8.47 5.48 -12.71
N ALA A 53 -7.74 5.37 -13.83
CA ALA A 53 -7.71 4.16 -14.65
C ALA A 53 -7.14 2.97 -13.85
N THR A 54 -6.05 3.20 -13.10
CA THR A 54 -5.46 2.17 -12.26
C THR A 54 -6.40 1.75 -11.12
N LEU A 55 -7.10 2.68 -10.48
CA LEU A 55 -8.08 2.36 -9.43
C LEU A 55 -9.18 1.43 -9.95
N VAL A 56 -9.78 1.77 -11.09
CA VAL A 56 -10.82 0.94 -11.72
C VAL A 56 -10.24 -0.44 -12.08
N TYR A 57 -9.04 -0.50 -12.65
CA TYR A 57 -8.37 -1.75 -12.99
C TYR A 57 -8.14 -2.66 -11.77
N LEU A 58 -7.70 -2.09 -10.65
CA LEU A 58 -7.45 -2.82 -9.41
C LEU A 58 -8.75 -3.33 -8.77
N LEU A 59 -9.81 -2.51 -8.77
CA LEU A 59 -11.10 -2.88 -8.20
C LEU A 59 -11.87 -3.88 -9.06
N SER A 60 -11.63 -3.92 -10.39
CA SER A 60 -12.29 -4.84 -11.32
C SER A 60 -11.82 -6.31 -11.20
N GLY A 61 -11.05 -6.67 -10.16
CA GLY A 61 -10.57 -8.04 -9.92
C GLY A 61 -9.50 -8.54 -10.89
N LYS A 62 -9.11 -7.74 -11.89
CA LYS A 62 -8.07 -8.08 -12.88
C LYS A 62 -6.64 -7.95 -12.32
N GLY A 63 -6.46 -7.11 -11.30
CA GLY A 63 -5.16 -6.86 -10.68
C GLY A 63 -4.79 -7.89 -9.62
N LYS A 64 -4.04 -8.94 -9.99
CA LYS A 64 -3.48 -9.93 -9.04
C LYS A 64 -2.73 -9.23 -7.89
N THR A 65 -3.23 -9.33 -6.66
CA THR A 65 -2.54 -8.83 -5.46
C THR A 65 -1.30 -9.68 -5.21
N LYS A 66 -0.11 -9.07 -5.15
CA LYS A 66 1.07 -9.77 -4.64
C LYS A 66 0.88 -9.87 -3.12
N PRO A 67 0.87 -11.07 -2.51
CA PRO A 67 0.69 -11.19 -1.06
C PRO A 67 1.78 -10.39 -0.36
N ALA A 68 1.41 -9.66 0.70
CA ALA A 68 2.36 -8.94 1.53
C ALA A 68 3.46 -9.91 1.97
N SER A 69 4.71 -9.47 1.77
CA SER A 69 5.94 -10.16 2.15
C SER A 69 5.83 -10.79 3.53
N SER A 70 5.69 -12.13 3.59
CA SER A 70 6.17 -13.14 4.56
C SER A 70 6.14 -12.90 6.09
N SER A 71 5.81 -11.71 6.60
CA SER A 71 5.73 -11.45 8.04
C SER A 71 4.39 -11.91 8.63
N LEU A 72 3.32 -11.93 7.83
CA LEU A 72 2.02 -12.49 8.24
C LEU A 72 1.99 -14.03 8.31
N GLN A 73 2.97 -14.72 7.69
CA GLN A 73 3.13 -16.17 7.87
C GLN A 73 3.73 -16.54 9.24
N ARG A 74 4.23 -15.58 10.02
CA ARG A 74 4.77 -15.86 11.37
C ARG A 74 3.78 -15.71 12.52
N MET A 75 2.58 -15.16 12.29
CA MET A 75 1.55 -15.10 13.35
C MET A 75 0.57 -16.27 13.31
N GLN A 76 0.51 -17.05 12.23
CA GLN A 76 -0.32 -18.26 12.16
C GLN A 76 0.34 -19.53 12.72
N ALA A 77 1.60 -19.45 13.17
CA ALA A 77 2.32 -20.60 13.75
C ALA A 77 2.26 -20.69 15.29
N ALA A 78 1.58 -19.76 15.98
CA ALA A 78 1.66 -19.64 17.44
C ALA A 78 0.40 -20.10 18.21
N THR A 79 -0.54 -20.82 17.59
CA THR A 79 -1.73 -21.35 18.29
C THR A 79 -2.13 -22.73 17.77
N ALA A 80 -1.29 -23.74 17.98
CA ALA A 80 -1.75 -25.13 18.04
C ALA A 80 -1.90 -25.50 19.53
N PRO A 81 -3.11 -25.83 20.03
CA PRO A 81 -3.23 -26.36 21.38
C PRO A 81 -2.63 -27.77 21.39
N SER A 82 -1.68 -28.03 22.29
CA SER A 82 -1.27 -29.38 22.65
C SER A 82 -2.48 -30.10 23.23
N PHE A 83 -3.06 -31.05 22.49
CA PHE A 83 -3.87 -32.10 23.09
C PHE A 83 -2.94 -33.21 23.55
N SER A 84 -3.12 -33.59 24.82
CA SER A 84 -2.43 -34.66 25.53
C SER A 84 -2.81 -36.05 25.02
#